data_AF-A0A3B8XBW3-F1
#
_entry.id   AF-A0A3B8XBW3-F1
#
_cell.length_a   1.000
_cell.length_b   1.000
_cell.length_c   1.000
_cell.angle_alpha   90.00
_cell.angle_beta   90.00
_cell.angle_gamma   90.00
#
_symmetry.space_group_name_H-M   'P 1'
#
loop_
_entity.id
_entity.type
_entity.pdbx_description
1 polymer ?
#
loop_
_entity_poly.entity_id
_entity_poly.type
_entity_poly.pdbx_seq_one_letter_code
_entity_poly.pdbx_strand_id
1 'polypeptide(L)'
;MSVETKAPAVNKPARAMISAERIRRRVRELGKQISEVYADIDTPLVMVVILKGATVFAADLLRSLTIPAELEFVSAASYGSGTSSSGHVRLAHMVEGPLVGRHVLLVEDIIDSGRTVDVIVKRLRRMGPASLRIAALLDRPARREVEVKI
;
A
#
# COMPACT_ATOMS: atom_id res chain seq x y z
N MET A 1 -2.07 21.39 35.81
CA MET A 1 -3.34 20.81 35.33
C MET A 1 -3.09 19.36 34.96
N SER A 2 -3.51 18.42 35.81
CA SER A 2 -3.47 17.01 35.50
C SER A 2 -4.76 16.66 34.76
N VAL A 3 -4.65 16.23 33.50
CA VAL A 3 -5.79 15.69 32.76
C VAL A 3 -5.83 14.20 33.05
N GLU A 4 -6.76 13.77 33.90
CA GLU A 4 -7.15 12.36 33.98
C GLU A 4 -7.79 11.95 32.65
N THR A 5 -7.04 11.25 31.82
CA THR A 5 -7.61 10.57 30.66
C THR A 5 -8.15 9.21 31.11
N LYS A 6 -9.48 9.11 31.15
CA LYS A 6 -10.20 7.84 31.30
C LYS A 6 -9.71 6.89 30.20
N ALA A 7 -9.07 5.78 30.59
CA ALA A 7 -8.60 4.77 29.64
C ALA A 7 -9.76 4.35 28.72
N PRO A 8 -9.59 4.35 27.39
CA PRO A 8 -10.66 3.97 26.49
C PRO A 8 -11.06 2.51 26.75
N ALA A 9 -12.35 2.20 26.56
CA ALA A 9 -12.86 0.85 26.69
C ALA A 9 -12.04 -0.12 25.82
N VAL A 10 -11.32 -1.04 26.45
CA VAL A 10 -10.58 -2.08 25.75
C VAL A 10 -11.61 -3.02 25.12
N ASN A 11 -11.80 -2.86 23.81
CA ASN A 11 -12.65 -3.74 23.02
C ASN A 11 -12.12 -5.18 23.17
N LYS A 12 -13.01 -6.17 23.38
CA LYS A 12 -12.64 -7.59 23.50
C LYS A 12 -11.64 -7.95 22.39
N PRO A 13 -10.52 -8.66 22.68
CA PRO A 13 -9.53 -8.97 21.66
C PRO A 13 -10.21 -9.78 20.56
N ALA A 14 -10.32 -9.19 19.38
CA ALA A 14 -10.86 -9.85 18.22
C ALA A 14 -10.00 -11.08 17.90
N ARG A 15 -10.64 -12.22 17.60
CA ARG A 15 -9.91 -13.42 17.19
C ARG A 15 -9.14 -13.11 15.91
N ALA A 16 -7.83 -13.36 15.92
CA ALA A 16 -6.99 -13.17 14.75
C ALA A 16 -7.47 -14.08 13.60
N MET A 17 -7.85 -13.48 12.47
CA MET A 17 -8.22 -14.23 11.26
C MET A 17 -6.98 -14.81 10.57
N ILE A 18 -5.84 -14.11 10.67
CA ILE A 18 -4.55 -14.52 10.12
C ILE A 18 -3.52 -14.34 11.23
N SER A 19 -2.72 -15.36 11.51
CA SER A 19 -1.65 -15.27 12.51
C SER A 19 -0.52 -14.36 12.04
N ALA A 20 0.14 -13.67 12.99
CA ALA A 20 1.29 -12.83 12.69
C ALA A 20 2.45 -13.62 12.05
N GLU A 21 2.60 -14.90 12.38
CA GLU A 21 3.58 -15.79 11.74
C GLU A 21 3.26 -16.04 10.26
N ARG A 22 1.99 -16.28 9.93
CA ARG A 22 1.54 -16.48 8.55
C ARG A 22 1.75 -15.21 7.72
N ILE A 23 1.48 -14.04 8.28
CA ILE A 23 1.79 -12.74 7.64
C ILE A 23 3.28 -12.62 7.37
N ARG A 24 4.13 -12.76 8.41
CA ARG A 24 5.59 -12.65 8.27
C ARG A 24 6.16 -13.61 7.25
N ARG A 25 5.67 -14.86 7.21
CA ARG A 25 6.10 -15.84 6.20
C ARG A 25 5.72 -15.40 4.80
N ARG A 26 4.46 -15.01 4.58
CA ARG A 26 3.99 -14.58 3.25
C ARG A 26 4.70 -13.32 2.76
N VAL A 27 4.98 -12.37 3.66
CA VAL A 27 5.75 -11.16 3.31
C VAL A 27 7.16 -11.51 2.85
N ARG A 28 7.86 -12.43 3.54
CA ARG A 28 9.19 -12.91 3.10
C ARG A 28 9.16 -13.57 1.72
N GLU A 29 8.18 -14.43 1.48
CA GLU A 29 8.00 -15.07 0.17
C GLU A 29 7.75 -14.02 -0.92
N LEU A 30 6.90 -13.04 -0.65
CA LEU A 30 6.60 -11.95 -1.58
C LEU A 30 7.84 -11.09 -1.85
N GLY A 31 8.63 -10.77 -0.82
CA GLY A 31 9.89 -10.03 -0.97
C GLY A 31 10.89 -10.75 -1.88
N LYS A 32 11.01 -12.08 -1.75
CA LYS A 32 11.83 -12.90 -2.66
C LYS A 32 11.32 -12.81 -4.10
N GLN A 33 10.02 -13.00 -4.31
CA GLN A 33 9.39 -12.93 -5.64
C GLN A 33 9.59 -11.56 -6.30
N ILE A 34 9.44 -10.47 -5.55
CA ILE A 34 9.67 -9.12 -6.06
C ILE A 34 11.14 -8.91 -6.41
N SER A 35 12.05 -9.39 -5.55
CA SER A 35 13.50 -9.28 -5.78
C SER A 35 13.94 -10.03 -7.03
N GLU A 36 13.35 -11.20 -7.32
CA GLU A 36 13.60 -11.97 -8.55
C GLU A 36 13.11 -11.23 -9.79
N VAL A 37 11.91 -10.63 -9.74
CA VAL A 37 11.34 -9.87 -10.87
C VAL A 37 12.17 -8.64 -11.23
N TYR A 38 12.83 -8.06 -10.25
CA TYR A 38 13.58 -6.81 -10.38
C TYR A 38 15.08 -7.00 -10.10
N ALA A 39 15.62 -8.21 -10.31
CA ALA A 39 17.03 -8.50 -10.02
C ALA A 39 18.00 -7.69 -10.89
N ASP A 40 17.61 -7.43 -12.15
CA ASP A 40 18.47 -6.87 -13.19
C ASP A 40 18.19 -5.38 -13.47
N ILE A 41 17.52 -4.67 -12.56
CA ILE A 41 17.26 -3.23 -12.75
C ILE A 41 18.45 -2.39 -12.30
N ASP A 42 18.80 -1.37 -13.10
CA ASP A 42 19.96 -0.50 -12.85
C ASP A 42 19.67 0.66 -11.88
N THR A 43 18.44 0.77 -11.37
CA THR A 43 18.02 1.82 -10.42
C THR A 43 17.23 1.20 -9.26
N PRO A 44 17.23 1.81 -8.06
CA PRO A 44 16.42 1.31 -6.96
C PRO A 44 14.94 1.22 -7.30
N LEU A 45 14.28 0.15 -6.86
CA LEU A 45 12.83 -0.01 -6.97
C LEU A 45 12.12 1.08 -6.15
N VAL A 46 11.19 1.80 -6.77
CA VAL A 46 10.40 2.82 -6.08
C VAL A 46 9.17 2.17 -5.45
N MET A 47 9.14 2.05 -4.14
CA MET A 47 7.99 1.56 -3.38
C MET A 47 7.09 2.74 -2.99
N VAL A 48 6.00 2.92 -3.73
CA VAL A 48 5.00 3.96 -3.44
C VAL A 48 4.00 3.41 -2.43
N VAL A 49 4.01 3.91 -1.20
CA VAL A 49 3.22 3.40 -0.09
C VAL A 49 1.99 4.27 0.15
N ILE A 50 0.81 3.65 0.18
CA ILE A 50 -0.45 4.35 0.45
C ILE A 50 -0.61 4.53 1.97
N LEU A 51 -0.53 5.78 2.42
CA LEU A 51 -0.70 6.15 3.82
C LEU A 51 -2.18 6.06 4.24
N LYS A 52 -2.46 5.66 5.48
CA LYS A 52 -1.51 5.28 6.56
C LYS A 52 -1.36 3.77 6.73
N GLY A 53 -2.35 2.99 6.28
CA GLY A 53 -2.51 1.58 6.65
C GLY A 53 -1.38 0.69 6.12
N ALA A 54 -0.86 0.98 4.93
CA ALA A 54 0.17 0.17 4.29
C ALA A 54 1.57 0.31 4.92
N THR A 55 1.81 1.29 5.81
CA THR A 55 3.16 1.61 6.31
C THR A 55 3.87 0.43 6.97
N VAL A 56 3.18 -0.33 7.84
CA VAL A 56 3.80 -1.47 8.54
C VAL A 56 4.11 -2.61 7.56
N PHE A 57 3.17 -2.91 6.67
CA PHE A 57 3.37 -3.90 5.61
C PHE A 57 4.53 -3.52 4.69
N ALA A 58 4.60 -2.25 4.26
CA ALA A 58 5.68 -1.75 3.44
C ALA A 58 7.05 -1.86 4.14
N ALA A 59 7.12 -1.56 5.44
CA ALA A 59 8.36 -1.70 6.20
C ALA A 59 8.80 -3.17 6.36
N ASP A 60 7.86 -4.08 6.61
CA ASP A 60 8.15 -5.52 6.64
C ASP A 60 8.59 -6.03 5.25
N LEU A 61 7.93 -5.56 4.19
CA LEU A 61 8.25 -5.94 2.82
C LEU A 61 9.62 -5.42 2.40
N LEU A 62 9.92 -4.15 2.63
CA LEU A 62 11.21 -3.52 2.33
C LEU A 62 12.37 -4.29 2.98
N ARG A 63 12.23 -4.67 4.27
CA ARG A 63 13.22 -5.50 4.99
C ARG A 63 13.41 -6.90 4.39
N SER A 64 12.47 -7.38 3.59
CA SER A 64 12.54 -8.70 2.95
C SER A 64 13.05 -8.68 1.51
N LEU A 65 13.26 -7.49 0.93
CA LEU A 65 13.84 -7.35 -0.40
C LEU A 65 15.36 -7.59 -0.35
N THR A 66 15.90 -8.22 -1.39
CA THR A 66 17.35 -8.42 -1.58
C THR A 66 17.92 -7.49 -2.66
N ILE A 67 17.16 -6.49 -3.09
CA ILE A 67 17.51 -5.47 -4.07
C ILE A 67 17.40 -4.08 -3.45
N PRO A 68 18.09 -3.06 -4.01
CA PRO A 68 17.90 -1.68 -3.58
C PRO A 68 16.47 -1.20 -3.83
N ALA A 69 15.88 -0.54 -2.83
CA ALA A 69 14.56 0.06 -2.95
C ALA A 69 14.48 1.37 -2.14
N GLU A 70 13.69 2.31 -2.62
CA GLU A 70 13.39 3.58 -1.95
C GLU A 70 11.89 3.71 -1.67
N LEU A 71 11.54 4.46 -0.63
CA LEU A 71 10.16 4.68 -0.23
C LEU A 71 9.67 6.04 -0.71
N GLU A 72 8.52 6.01 -1.36
CA GLU A 72 7.72 7.18 -1.67
C GLU A 72 6.36 7.02 -1.00
N PHE A 73 5.71 8.12 -0.63
CA PHE A 73 4.43 8.07 0.07
C PHE A 73 3.35 8.81 -0.69
N VAL A 74 2.14 8.28 -0.65
CA VAL A 74 0.93 8.96 -1.14
C VAL A 74 -0.12 8.92 -0.05
N SER A 75 -0.97 9.93 0.02
CA SER A 75 -2.10 9.90 0.95
C SER A 75 -3.38 10.31 0.25
N ALA A 76 -4.43 9.53 0.48
CA ALA A 76 -5.78 9.85 0.06
C ALA A 76 -6.56 10.42 1.25
N ALA A 77 -7.28 11.51 1.02
CA ALA A 77 -8.30 12.02 1.92
C ALA A 77 -9.67 11.54 1.43
N SER A 78 -10.38 10.82 2.29
CA SER A 78 -11.80 10.51 2.08
C SER A 78 -12.66 11.72 2.44
N TYR A 79 -13.68 12.02 1.64
CA TYR A 79 -14.75 12.93 2.04
C TYR A 79 -15.76 12.18 2.91
N GLY A 80 -16.04 12.72 4.11
CA GLY A 80 -17.14 12.29 4.96
C GLY A 80 -16.73 11.34 6.09
N SER A 81 -17.24 11.61 7.29
CA SER A 81 -17.07 10.85 8.53
C SER A 81 -17.85 9.52 8.58
N GLY A 82 -18.22 8.97 7.41
CA GLY A 82 -19.01 7.75 7.27
C GLY A 82 -18.24 6.61 6.60
N THR A 83 -18.65 5.37 6.88
CA THR A 83 -18.06 4.12 6.34
C THR A 83 -18.31 3.89 4.84
N SER A 84 -18.83 4.89 4.14
CA SER A 84 -19.19 4.81 2.72
C SER A 84 -18.37 5.84 1.95
N SER A 85 -17.50 5.39 1.04
CA SER A 85 -16.76 6.29 0.16
C SER A 85 -17.74 7.07 -0.72
N SER A 86 -17.67 8.40 -0.73
CA SER A 86 -18.49 9.29 -1.58
C SER A 86 -18.21 9.19 -3.08
N GLY A 87 -17.51 8.12 -3.52
CA GLY A 87 -17.02 7.92 -4.88
C GLY A 87 -15.85 8.83 -5.29
N HIS A 88 -15.65 9.96 -4.59
CA HIS A 88 -14.63 10.94 -4.91
C HIS A 88 -13.40 10.78 -4.01
N VAL A 89 -12.35 10.16 -4.55
CA VAL A 89 -11.04 10.05 -3.88
C VAL A 89 -10.25 11.33 -4.16
N ARG A 90 -9.91 12.10 -3.12
CA ARG A 90 -9.00 13.24 -3.23
C ARG A 90 -7.62 12.83 -2.72
N LEU A 91 -6.57 13.06 -3.50
CA LEU A 91 -5.21 12.85 -3.03
C LEU A 91 -4.77 14.08 -2.23
N ALA A 92 -4.37 13.87 -0.97
CA ALA A 92 -3.85 14.92 -0.10
C ALA A 92 -2.34 15.10 -0.29
N HIS A 93 -1.63 14.03 -0.62
CA HIS A 93 -0.22 14.06 -0.98
C HIS A 93 0.06 13.03 -2.08
N MET A 94 0.96 13.39 -3.00
CA MET A 94 1.37 12.58 -4.13
C MET A 94 2.89 12.69 -4.29
N VAL A 95 3.50 11.63 -4.83
CA VAL A 95 4.92 11.61 -5.24
C VAL A 95 5.26 12.81 -6.13
N GLU A 96 6.42 13.42 -5.87
CA GLU A 96 6.93 14.58 -6.61
C GLU A 96 7.87 14.15 -7.75
N GLY A 97 7.93 14.97 -8.81
CA GLY A 97 8.82 14.74 -9.94
C GLY A 97 8.37 13.62 -10.91
N PRO A 98 9.07 13.43 -12.04
CA PRO A 98 8.79 12.36 -12.99
C PRO A 98 9.27 10.99 -12.47
N LEU A 99 8.58 9.91 -12.85
CA LEU A 99 9.01 8.53 -12.60
C LEU A 99 9.59 7.87 -13.86
N VAL A 100 9.98 8.68 -14.85
CA VAL A 100 10.44 8.23 -16.17
C VAL A 100 11.59 7.25 -16.03
N GLY A 101 11.45 6.06 -16.63
CA GLY A 101 12.46 5.01 -16.58
C GLY A 101 12.57 4.27 -15.24
N ARG A 102 11.80 4.65 -14.21
CA ARG A 102 11.83 3.99 -12.90
C ARG A 102 10.86 2.81 -12.85
N HIS A 103 11.23 1.77 -12.12
CA HIS A 103 10.33 0.66 -11.77
C HIS A 103 9.58 0.99 -10.47
N VAL A 104 8.26 0.85 -10.50
CA VAL A 104 7.39 1.27 -9.41
C VAL A 104 6.56 0.10 -8.87
N LEU A 105 6.55 -0.04 -7.55
CA LEU A 105 5.67 -0.95 -6.82
C LEU A 105 4.74 -0.12 -5.92
N LEU A 106 3.44 -0.11 -6.25
CA LEU A 106 2.42 0.47 -5.38
C LEU A 106 2.10 -0.51 -4.24
N VAL A 107 2.21 -0.06 -2.99
CA VAL A 107 2.03 -0.89 -1.80
C VAL A 107 0.79 -0.43 -1.02
N GLU A 108 -0.16 -1.33 -0.84
CA GLU A 108 -1.43 -1.11 -0.14
C GLU A 108 -1.63 -2.18 0.95
N ASP A 109 -2.34 -1.85 2.04
CA ASP A 109 -2.69 -2.85 3.06
C ASP A 109 -3.88 -3.72 2.59
N ILE A 110 -4.94 -3.10 2.10
CA ILE A 110 -6.14 -3.80 1.65
C ILE A 110 -6.75 -3.15 0.42
N ILE A 111 -7.04 -3.97 -0.58
CA ILE A 111 -7.80 -3.53 -1.74
C ILE A 111 -9.23 -4.06 -1.64
N ASP A 112 -10.17 -3.15 -1.35
CA ASP A 112 -11.62 -3.42 -1.26
C ASP A 112 -12.31 -3.02 -2.59
N SER A 113 -12.94 -1.85 -2.67
CA SER A 113 -13.60 -1.37 -3.90
C SER A 113 -12.63 -1.15 -5.08
N GLY A 114 -11.36 -0.87 -4.79
CA GLY A 114 -10.32 -0.58 -5.79
C GLY A 114 -10.25 0.88 -6.25
N ARG A 115 -11.18 1.75 -5.83
CA ARG A 115 -11.25 3.15 -6.30
C ARG A 115 -9.99 3.96 -6.00
N THR A 116 -9.46 3.86 -4.78
CA THR A 116 -8.25 4.58 -4.38
C THR A 116 -7.05 4.14 -5.21
N VAL A 117 -6.85 2.82 -5.32
CA VAL A 117 -5.79 2.23 -6.12
C VAL A 117 -5.90 2.63 -7.59
N ASP A 118 -7.09 2.59 -8.19
CA ASP A 118 -7.31 3.00 -9.59
C ASP A 118 -6.90 4.46 -9.84
N VAL A 119 -7.32 5.38 -8.96
CA VAL A 119 -6.95 6.82 -9.06
C VAL A 119 -5.43 7.01 -8.99
N ILE A 120 -4.77 6.33 -8.05
CA ILE A 120 -3.32 6.43 -7.86
C ILE A 120 -2.57 5.80 -9.03
N VAL A 121 -2.97 4.61 -9.48
CA VAL A 121 -2.39 3.93 -10.65
C VAL A 121 -2.50 4.79 -11.90
N LYS A 122 -3.66 5.41 -12.15
CA LYS A 122 -3.84 6.36 -13.27
C LYS A 122 -2.95 7.59 -13.15
N ARG A 123 -2.63 8.05 -11.94
CA ARG A 123 -1.70 9.18 -11.74
C ARG A 123 -0.26 8.75 -11.95
N LEU A 124 0.17 7.64 -11.36
CA LEU A 124 1.53 7.09 -11.51
C LEU A 124 1.85 6.75 -12.97
N ARG A 125 0.92 6.13 -13.71
CA ARG A 125 1.12 5.85 -15.14
C ARG A 125 1.40 7.11 -15.98
N ARG A 126 0.75 8.23 -15.65
CA ARG A 126 0.99 9.52 -16.33
C ARG A 126 2.36 10.12 -16.01
N MET A 127 3.05 9.64 -14.98
CA MET A 127 4.41 10.05 -14.63
C MET A 127 5.47 9.24 -15.40
N GLY A 128 5.07 8.30 -16.26
CA GLY A 128 5.92 7.59 -17.21
C GLY A 128 6.83 6.48 -16.67
N PRO A 129 6.46 5.68 -15.64
CA PRO A 129 7.34 4.63 -15.13
C PRO A 129 7.65 3.55 -16.18
N ALA A 130 8.83 2.95 -16.10
CA ALA A 130 9.22 1.80 -16.92
C ALA A 130 8.31 0.58 -16.64
N SER A 131 7.92 0.40 -15.38
CA SER A 131 6.89 -0.56 -15.00
C SER A 131 6.12 -0.08 -13.77
N LEU A 132 4.86 -0.51 -13.64
CA LEU A 132 4.05 -0.30 -12.45
C LEU A 132 3.36 -1.60 -12.07
N ARG A 133 3.63 -2.10 -10.86
CA ARG A 133 2.98 -3.27 -10.25
C ARG A 133 2.37 -2.91 -8.91
N ILE A 134 1.51 -3.79 -8.38
CA ILE A 134 0.81 -3.58 -7.11
C ILE A 134 1.15 -4.73 -6.16
N ALA A 135 1.46 -4.41 -4.90
CA ALA A 135 1.53 -5.36 -3.81
C ALA A 135 0.49 -4.96 -2.76
N ALA A 136 -0.44 -5.88 -2.47
CA ALA A 136 -1.43 -5.71 -1.42
C ALA A 136 -1.25 -6.78 -0.36
N LEU A 137 -1.34 -6.41 0.93
CA LEU A 137 -1.35 -7.40 2.00
C LEU A 137 -2.64 -8.24 1.97
N LEU A 138 -3.77 -7.62 1.64
CA LEU A 138 -5.08 -8.24 1.52
C LEU A 138 -5.81 -7.80 0.25
N ASP A 139 -6.51 -8.73 -0.39
CA ASP A 139 -7.38 -8.48 -1.53
C ASP A 139 -8.79 -9.00 -1.26
N ARG A 140 -9.81 -8.18 -1.55
CA ARG A 140 -11.23 -8.50 -1.39
C ARG A 140 -11.98 -8.37 -2.72
N PRO A 141 -11.78 -9.31 -3.66
CA PRO A 141 -12.38 -9.22 -4.99
C PRO A 141 -13.92 -9.23 -4.97
N ALA A 142 -14.55 -9.80 -3.94
CA ALA A 142 -16.00 -9.80 -3.79
C ALA A 142 -16.62 -8.40 -3.58
N ARG A 143 -15.83 -7.40 -3.23
CA ARG A 143 -16.25 -6.00 -3.02
C ARG A 143 -15.75 -5.04 -4.10
N ARG A 144 -15.17 -5.59 -5.17
CA ARG A 144 -14.57 -4.86 -6.28
C ARG A 144 -15.63 -4.04 -7.01
N GLU A 145 -15.39 -2.74 -7.15
CA GLU A 145 -16.25 -1.84 -7.93
C GLU A 145 -15.57 -1.34 -9.21
N VAL A 146 -14.24 -1.43 -9.27
CA VAL A 146 -13.40 -1.10 -10.43
C VAL A 146 -12.32 -2.15 -10.58
N GLU A 147 -12.04 -2.60 -11.80
CA GLU A 147 -11.02 -3.61 -12.07
C GLU A 147 -9.63 -3.15 -11.61
N VAL A 148 -8.98 -3.98 -10.79
CA VAL A 148 -7.59 -3.78 -10.35
C VAL A 148 -6.83 -5.06 -10.63
N LYS A 149 -5.80 -4.98 -11.47
CA LYS A 149 -4.89 -6.10 -11.74
C LYS A 149 -3.76 -6.04 -10.72
N ILE A 150 -3.70 -7.05 -9.86
CA ILE A 150 -2.64 -7.24 -8.86
C ILE A 150 -1.59 -8.18 -9.45
#